data_AF-A0A1F9AC82-F1
#
_entry.id   AF-A0A1F9AC82-F1
#
_cell.length_a   1.000
_cell.length_b   1.000
_cell.length_c   1.000
_cell.angle_alpha   90.00
_cell.angle_beta   90.00
_cell.angle_gamma   90.00
#
_symmetry.space_group_name_H-M   'P 1'
#
loop_
_entity.id
_entity.type
_entity.pdbx_description
1 polymer ?
#
loop_
_entity_poly.entity_id
_entity_poly.type
_entity_poly.pdbx_seq_one_letter_code
_entity_poly.pdbx_strand_id
1 'polypeptide(L)'
;MEIPRDISGKTTALLVIGLVMVLFFGYRAYVNSRQALQILEIQVPNITRVAFDTQVFALTPANLEPVLTSVARQFGGPEGKGEMEKFKKEFASHLWIAVMTRNKGLQSATEVLTRVQLTTPITALQGYSSTGYASMEVKEGGKGKEMASVNWNYIEPAITAVTLIGVQPKAFAGKPPYSKKDMSIWSRDFRLYFELAEVKSKEGVIAYAY
;
A
#
# COMPACT_ATOMS: atom_id res chain seq x y z
N MET A 1 20.95 20.19 -78.66
CA MET A 1 20.87 19.85 -77.21
C MET A 1 20.08 20.98 -76.57
N GLU A 2 18.76 20.83 -76.49
CA GLU A 2 17.87 21.89 -76.00
C GLU A 2 17.79 21.82 -74.47
N ILE A 3 18.13 22.93 -73.80
CA ILE A 3 17.95 23.12 -72.37
C ILE A 3 16.46 23.42 -72.16
N PRO A 4 15.72 22.66 -71.32
CA PRO A 4 14.30 22.86 -71.20
C PRO A 4 13.99 24.15 -70.41
N ARG A 5 13.11 24.92 -71.05
CA ARG A 5 12.29 26.07 -70.64
C ARG A 5 12.25 26.41 -69.15
N ASP A 6 12.43 27.72 -68.91
CA ASP A 6 12.17 28.47 -67.69
C ASP A 6 10.99 27.94 -66.87
N ILE A 7 11.31 27.51 -65.65
CA ILE A 7 10.32 27.35 -64.59
C ILE A 7 9.83 28.76 -64.26
N SER A 8 8.63 29.11 -64.71
CA SER A 8 7.91 30.33 -64.36
C SER A 8 8.05 30.61 -62.85
N GLY A 9 8.38 31.86 -62.47
CA GLY A 9 8.56 32.25 -61.07
C GLY A 9 7.37 31.93 -60.15
N LYS A 10 6.17 31.74 -60.72
CA LYS A 10 4.97 31.28 -59.99
C LYS A 10 5.08 29.81 -59.56
N THR A 11 5.67 28.95 -60.38
CA THR A 11 5.88 27.53 -60.09
C THR A 11 6.99 27.34 -59.04
N THR A 12 8.05 28.14 -59.12
CA THR A 12 9.11 28.19 -58.10
C THR A 12 8.58 28.67 -56.75
N ALA A 13 7.72 29.70 -56.74
CA ALA A 13 7.09 30.20 -55.52
C ALA A 13 6.20 29.15 -54.83
N LEU A 14 5.42 28.39 -55.61
CA LEU A 14 4.59 27.30 -55.08
C LEU A 14 5.42 26.17 -54.45
N LEU A 15 6.55 25.80 -55.05
CA LEU A 15 7.46 24.80 -54.49
C LEU A 15 8.08 25.28 -53.16
N VAL A 16 8.49 26.54 -53.09
CA VAL A 16 9.06 27.13 -51.86
C VAL A 16 8.00 27.21 -50.76
N ILE A 17 6.77 27.64 -51.08
CA ILE A 17 5.67 27.69 -50.10
C ILE A 17 5.34 26.29 -49.58
N GLY A 18 5.29 25.28 -50.47
CA GLY A 18 5.09 23.88 -50.09
C GLY A 18 6.18 23.37 -49.15
N LEU A 19 7.45 23.65 -49.46
CA LEU A 19 8.57 23.27 -48.61
C LEU A 19 8.51 23.94 -47.23
N VAL A 20 8.20 25.24 -47.19
CA VAL A 20 8.06 25.98 -45.93
C VAL A 20 6.93 25.43 -45.08
N MET A 21 5.79 25.06 -45.67
CA MET A 21 4.71 24.40 -44.93
C MET A 21 5.14 23.04 -44.37
N VAL A 22 5.79 22.20 -45.17
CA VAL A 22 6.26 20.88 -44.70
C VAL A 22 7.24 21.04 -43.54
N LEU A 23 8.18 21.98 -43.63
CA LEU A 23 9.12 22.27 -42.56
C LEU A 23 8.41 22.85 -41.32
N PHE A 24 7.46 23.76 -41.50
CA PHE A 24 6.70 24.35 -40.39
C PHE A 24 5.85 23.33 -39.64
N PHE A 25 5.07 22.52 -40.37
CA PHE A 25 4.24 21.47 -39.77
C PHE A 25 5.07 20.33 -39.21
N GLY A 26 6.17 19.94 -39.87
CA GLY A 26 7.12 18.95 -39.36
C GLY A 26 7.78 19.41 -38.06
N TYR A 27 8.22 20.67 -37.99
CA TYR A 27 8.78 21.27 -36.77
C TYR A 27 7.72 21.37 -35.65
N ARG A 28 6.50 21.84 -35.96
CA ARG A 28 5.38 21.87 -35.01
C ARG A 28 5.04 20.50 -34.46
N ALA A 29 5.00 19.47 -35.31
CA ALA A 29 4.76 18.09 -34.89
C ALA A 29 5.89 17.56 -34.00
N TYR A 30 7.15 17.86 -34.34
CA TYR A 30 8.32 17.49 -33.54
C TYR A 30 8.31 18.15 -32.15
N VAL A 31 8.03 19.45 -32.07
CA VAL A 31 7.95 20.19 -30.80
C VAL A 31 6.79 19.69 -29.95
N ASN A 32 5.60 19.51 -30.55
CA ASN A 32 4.44 18.98 -29.83
C ASN A 32 4.67 17.54 -29.35
N SER A 33 5.40 16.71 -30.11
CA SER A 33 5.77 15.36 -29.70
C SER A 33 6.72 15.38 -28.50
N ARG A 34 7.73 16.25 -28.50
CA ARG A 34 8.60 16.44 -27.33
C ARG A 34 7.85 16.95 -26.10
N GLN A 35 6.92 17.89 -26.27
CA GLN A 35 6.07 18.36 -25.17
C GLN A 35 5.14 17.26 -24.65
N ALA A 36 4.55 16.45 -25.53
CA ALA A 36 3.74 15.30 -25.14
C ALA A 36 4.57 14.25 -24.38
N LEU A 37 5.79 13.96 -24.83
CA LEU A 37 6.73 13.08 -24.15
C LEU A 37 7.14 13.64 -22.78
N GLN A 38 7.40 14.94 -22.65
CA GLN A 38 7.68 15.58 -21.37
C GLN A 38 6.49 15.55 -20.41
N ILE A 39 5.27 15.78 -20.91
CA ILE A 39 4.05 15.66 -20.09
C ILE A 39 3.86 14.21 -19.64
N LEU A 40 4.11 13.22 -20.51
CA LEU A 40 4.08 11.82 -20.14
C LEU A 40 5.20 11.48 -19.13
N GLU A 41 6.43 11.95 -19.30
CA GLU A 41 7.51 11.75 -18.33
C GLU A 41 7.23 12.39 -16.95
N ILE A 42 6.51 13.52 -16.93
CA ILE A 42 6.11 14.20 -15.68
C ILE A 42 4.89 13.53 -15.04
N GLN A 43 3.93 13.02 -15.84
CA GLN A 43 2.69 12.43 -15.33
C GLN A 43 2.78 10.93 -15.05
N VAL A 44 3.58 10.17 -15.79
CA VAL A 44 3.77 8.72 -15.60
C VAL A 44 4.21 8.40 -14.16
N PRO A 45 5.21 9.07 -13.55
CA PRO A 45 5.60 8.83 -12.16
C PRO A 45 4.49 9.10 -11.14
N ASN A 46 3.48 9.91 -11.49
CA ASN A 46 2.34 10.19 -10.62
C ASN A 46 1.22 9.16 -10.81
N ILE A 47 1.04 8.61 -12.02
CA ILE A 47 -0.01 7.64 -12.35
C ILE A 47 0.41 6.19 -12.02
N THR A 48 1.71 5.87 -12.08
CA THR A 48 2.23 4.52 -11.76
C THR A 48 2.82 4.41 -10.35
N ARG A 49 2.59 5.40 -9.49
CA ARG A 49 3.17 5.40 -8.14
C ARG A 49 2.46 4.40 -7.25
N VAL A 50 3.20 3.43 -6.73
CA VAL A 50 2.88 2.78 -5.46
C VAL A 50 3.35 3.70 -4.32
N ALA A 51 2.55 3.87 -3.29
CA ALA A 51 2.94 4.64 -2.12
C ALA A 51 2.21 4.10 -0.89
N PHE A 52 2.94 3.85 0.20
CA PHE A 52 2.35 3.37 1.44
C PHE A 52 2.22 4.47 2.48
N ASP A 53 1.10 4.42 3.20
CA ASP A 53 0.93 5.05 4.50
C ASP A 53 0.77 3.93 5.52
N THR A 54 1.79 3.75 6.35
CA THR A 54 1.83 2.69 7.36
C THR A 54 1.71 3.31 8.75
N GLN A 55 0.75 2.80 9.53
CA GLN A 55 0.47 3.26 10.88
C GLN A 55 0.45 2.07 11.83
N VAL A 56 0.95 2.28 13.05
CA VAL A 56 0.93 1.29 14.12
C VAL A 56 0.23 1.85 15.36
N PHE A 57 -0.63 1.05 15.97
CA PHE A 57 -1.28 1.41 17.23
C PHE A 57 -1.72 0.17 17.99
N ALA A 58 -1.94 0.35 19.30
CA ALA A 58 -2.59 -0.64 20.14
C ALA A 58 -4.08 -0.77 19.79
N LEU A 59 -4.53 -2.00 19.54
CA LEU A 59 -5.94 -2.30 19.37
C LEU A 59 -6.57 -2.54 20.75
N THR A 60 -7.65 -1.83 21.02
CA THR A 60 -8.42 -1.78 22.26
C THR A 60 -9.91 -1.92 21.92
N PRO A 61 -10.79 -2.23 22.88
CA PRO A 61 -12.23 -2.27 22.60
C PRO A 61 -12.79 -0.99 21.98
N ALA A 62 -12.19 0.18 22.27
CA ALA A 62 -12.64 1.48 21.77
C ALA A 62 -12.37 1.71 20.29
N ASN A 63 -11.32 1.10 19.72
CA ASN A 63 -10.96 1.24 18.30
C ASN A 63 -11.11 -0.07 17.52
N LEU A 64 -11.51 -1.16 18.18
CA LEU A 64 -11.78 -2.46 17.57
C LEU A 64 -12.84 -2.36 16.48
N GLU A 65 -14.01 -1.79 16.79
CA GLU A 65 -15.11 -1.65 15.84
C GLU A 65 -14.71 -0.81 14.61
N PRO A 66 -14.16 0.41 14.75
CA PRO A 66 -13.66 1.18 13.61
C PRO A 66 -12.68 0.42 12.71
N VAL A 67 -11.71 -0.28 13.31
CA VAL A 67 -10.72 -1.08 12.55
C VAL A 67 -11.41 -2.23 11.84
N LEU A 68 -12.30 -2.96 12.53
CA LEU A 68 -13.08 -4.03 11.94
C LEU A 68 -13.97 -3.55 10.80
N THR A 69 -14.63 -2.40 10.94
CA THR A 69 -15.42 -1.76 9.87
C THR A 69 -14.55 -1.43 8.66
N SER A 70 -13.31 -0.98 8.89
CA SER A 70 -12.38 -0.69 7.78
C SER A 70 -12.00 -1.93 6.98
N VAL A 71 -12.00 -3.11 7.60
CA VAL A 71 -11.70 -4.41 6.96
C VAL A 71 -12.94 -5.29 6.74
N ALA A 72 -14.14 -4.76 7.03
CA ALA A 72 -15.37 -5.54 7.21
C ALA A 72 -15.86 -6.27 5.97
N ARG A 73 -15.40 -5.90 4.75
CA ARG A 73 -15.82 -6.62 3.54
C ARG A 73 -15.46 -8.10 3.59
N GLN A 74 -14.35 -8.49 4.25
CA GLN A 74 -14.01 -9.88 4.49
C GLN A 74 -15.02 -10.61 5.39
N PHE A 75 -15.70 -9.89 6.28
CA PHE A 75 -16.71 -10.42 7.17
C PHE A 75 -18.14 -10.29 6.59
N GLY A 76 -18.28 -9.79 5.36
CA GLY A 76 -19.54 -9.56 4.67
C GLY A 76 -20.14 -10.84 4.06
N GLY A 77 -20.50 -11.81 4.88
CA GLY A 77 -21.15 -13.05 4.45
C GLY A 77 -21.74 -13.85 5.62
N PRO A 78 -22.52 -14.91 5.36
CA PRO A 78 -23.04 -15.79 6.42
C PRO A 78 -21.93 -16.37 7.30
N GLU A 79 -20.78 -16.70 6.69
CA GLU A 79 -19.58 -17.20 7.36
C GLU A 79 -18.81 -16.09 8.10
N GLY A 80 -18.86 -14.86 7.58
CA GLY A 80 -18.16 -13.70 8.15
C GLY A 80 -18.67 -13.26 9.52
N LYS A 81 -19.96 -13.48 9.84
CA LYS A 81 -20.45 -13.31 11.23
C LYS A 81 -19.80 -14.29 12.21
N GLY A 82 -19.56 -15.53 11.78
CA GLY A 82 -18.90 -16.54 12.60
C GLY A 82 -17.41 -16.22 12.81
N GLU A 83 -16.72 -15.78 11.76
CA GLU A 83 -15.32 -15.32 11.86
C GLU A 83 -15.18 -14.08 12.73
N MET A 84 -16.12 -13.15 12.65
CA MET A 84 -16.16 -11.96 13.51
C MET A 84 -16.27 -12.34 14.99
N GLU A 85 -17.15 -13.28 15.34
CA GLU A 85 -17.29 -13.73 16.73
C GLU A 85 -16.08 -14.54 17.22
N LYS A 86 -15.45 -15.32 16.34
CA LYS A 86 -14.16 -15.98 16.65
C LYS A 86 -13.08 -14.94 16.92
N PHE A 87 -12.98 -13.93 16.07
CA PHE A 87 -12.03 -12.84 16.23
C PHE A 87 -12.26 -12.09 17.53
N LYS A 88 -13.51 -11.71 17.88
CA LYS A 88 -13.81 -11.05 19.16
C LYS A 88 -13.42 -11.88 20.39
N LYS A 89 -13.60 -13.21 20.31
CA LYS A 89 -13.16 -14.11 21.39
C LYS A 89 -11.64 -14.15 21.52
N GLU A 90 -10.92 -14.21 20.40
CA GLU A 90 -9.45 -14.15 20.39
C GLU A 90 -8.92 -12.75 20.75
N PHE A 91 -9.71 -11.71 20.44
CA PHE A 91 -9.41 -10.33 20.79
C PHE A 91 -9.29 -10.18 22.31
N ALA A 92 -10.22 -10.78 23.04
CA ALA A 92 -10.22 -10.75 24.51
C ALA A 92 -9.02 -11.49 25.13
N SER A 93 -8.38 -12.44 24.42
CA SER A 93 -7.32 -13.26 24.97
C SER A 93 -5.90 -12.72 24.79
N HIS A 94 -5.73 -11.63 24.02
CA HIS A 94 -4.43 -11.06 23.69
C HIS A 94 -4.44 -9.54 23.84
N LEU A 95 -3.25 -8.97 24.01
CA LEU A 95 -3.02 -7.56 23.75
C LEU A 95 -2.58 -7.41 22.30
N TRP A 96 -3.26 -6.56 21.55
CA TRP A 96 -3.11 -6.52 20.10
C TRP A 96 -2.40 -5.25 19.64
N ILE A 97 -1.49 -5.41 18.68
CA ILE A 97 -0.89 -4.35 17.89
C ILE A 97 -1.46 -4.47 16.48
N ALA A 98 -1.95 -3.37 15.93
CA ALA A 98 -2.39 -3.29 14.55
C ALA A 98 -1.34 -2.53 13.72
N VAL A 99 -0.81 -3.18 12.68
CA VAL A 99 -0.01 -2.53 11.63
C VAL A 99 -0.92 -2.36 10.42
N MET A 100 -1.37 -1.13 10.19
CA MET A 100 -2.21 -0.76 9.06
C MET A 100 -1.34 -0.22 7.94
N THR A 101 -1.40 -0.85 6.77
CA THR A 101 -0.71 -0.42 5.56
C THR A 101 -1.75 -0.06 4.52
N ARG A 102 -1.85 1.23 4.21
CA ARG A 102 -2.73 1.74 3.16
C ARG A 102 -1.92 2.09 1.93
N ASN A 103 -2.30 1.56 0.77
CA ASN A 103 -1.75 2.03 -0.49
C ASN A 103 -2.44 3.34 -0.88
N LYS A 104 -1.72 4.46 -0.80
CA LYS A 104 -2.16 5.79 -1.25
C LYS A 104 -1.74 6.08 -2.69
N GLY A 105 -1.02 5.14 -3.32
CA GLY A 105 -0.66 5.20 -4.73
C GLY A 105 -1.86 5.02 -5.66
N LEU A 106 -1.61 5.19 -6.95
CA LEU A 106 -2.59 4.97 -8.02
C LEU A 106 -2.45 3.58 -8.68
N GLN A 107 -1.40 2.84 -8.32
CA GLN A 107 -1.15 1.47 -8.79
C GLN A 107 -1.19 0.47 -7.64
N SER A 108 -1.67 -0.75 -7.91
CA SER A 108 -1.60 -1.86 -6.96
C SER A 108 -0.15 -2.23 -6.65
N ALA A 109 0.14 -2.44 -5.37
CA ALA A 109 1.42 -2.98 -4.93
C ALA A 109 1.35 -4.51 -4.93
N THR A 110 2.41 -5.20 -5.33
CA THR A 110 2.49 -6.67 -5.33
C THR A 110 3.61 -7.16 -4.41
N GLU A 111 3.44 -8.37 -3.87
CA GLU A 111 4.41 -9.02 -2.96
C GLU A 111 4.87 -8.07 -1.84
N VAL A 112 3.89 -7.52 -1.10
CA VAL A 112 4.14 -6.54 -0.05
C VAL A 112 4.59 -7.25 1.22
N LEU A 113 5.90 -7.31 1.44
CA LEU A 113 6.53 -7.86 2.62
C LEU A 113 6.45 -6.86 3.77
N THR A 114 5.75 -7.24 4.84
CA THR A 114 5.71 -6.52 6.12
C THR A 114 6.51 -7.30 7.15
N ARG A 115 7.65 -6.77 7.58
CA ARG A 115 8.46 -7.31 8.66
C ARG A 115 8.18 -6.54 9.93
N VAL A 116 7.81 -7.25 10.99
CA VAL A 116 7.51 -6.67 12.30
C VAL A 116 8.46 -7.23 13.34
N GLN A 117 9.00 -6.32 14.17
CA GLN A 117 9.95 -6.60 15.25
C GLN A 117 9.37 -6.09 16.57
N LEU A 118 9.42 -6.94 17.59
CA LEU A 118 8.85 -6.73 18.91
C LEU A 118 9.88 -7.08 19.99
N THR A 119 9.68 -6.57 21.20
CA THR A 119 10.50 -6.95 22.37
C THR A 119 9.92 -8.12 23.15
N THR A 120 8.80 -8.68 22.69
CA THR A 120 8.09 -9.79 23.32
C THR A 120 7.67 -10.82 22.28
N PRO A 121 7.62 -12.12 22.64
CA PRO A 121 7.14 -13.15 21.72
C PRO A 121 5.70 -12.91 21.25
N ILE A 122 5.48 -13.12 19.96
CA ILE A 122 4.18 -13.12 19.30
C ILE A 122 3.41 -14.37 19.73
N THR A 123 2.14 -14.23 20.07
CA THR A 123 1.27 -15.35 20.47
C THR A 123 0.07 -15.53 19.53
N ALA A 124 -0.36 -14.47 18.84
CA ALA A 124 -1.32 -14.53 17.75
C ALA A 124 -0.90 -13.64 16.58
N LEU A 125 -1.26 -14.04 15.36
CA LEU A 125 -0.95 -13.30 14.14
C LEU A 125 -2.07 -13.51 13.13
N GLN A 126 -2.64 -12.40 12.64
CA GLN A 126 -3.79 -12.42 11.75
C GLN A 126 -3.67 -11.30 10.71
N GLY A 127 -4.29 -11.49 9.55
CA GLY A 127 -4.26 -10.54 8.44
C GLY A 127 -5.67 -10.29 7.95
N TYR A 128 -6.06 -9.02 7.92
CA TYR A 128 -7.33 -8.57 7.34
C TYR A 128 -7.13 -7.52 6.25
N SER A 129 -7.98 -7.53 5.23
CA SER A 129 -7.98 -6.53 4.18
C SER A 129 -9.39 -6.06 3.84
N SER A 130 -9.51 -4.80 3.41
CA SER A 130 -10.81 -4.21 3.10
C SER A 130 -11.48 -4.74 1.84
N THR A 131 -10.85 -5.64 1.08
CA THR A 131 -11.41 -6.19 -0.17
C THR A 131 -11.52 -7.72 -0.18
N GLY A 132 -10.90 -8.45 0.76
CA GLY A 132 -10.88 -9.92 0.76
C GLY A 132 -9.92 -10.56 -0.25
N TYR A 133 -9.59 -9.79 -1.27
CA TYR A 133 -8.69 -10.05 -2.37
C TYR A 133 -7.21 -10.04 -1.97
N ALA A 134 -6.84 -9.13 -1.07
CA ALA A 134 -5.53 -9.13 -0.45
C ALA A 134 -5.48 -10.21 0.65
N SER A 135 -4.61 -11.20 0.47
CA SER A 135 -4.36 -12.29 1.40
C SER A 135 -2.97 -12.17 2.02
N MET A 136 -2.90 -12.52 3.29
CA MET A 136 -1.67 -12.52 4.07
C MET A 136 -1.14 -13.94 4.23
N GLU A 137 0.16 -14.11 4.04
CA GLU A 137 0.88 -15.36 4.30
C GLU A 137 2.08 -15.07 5.22
N VAL A 138 2.29 -15.92 6.23
CA VAL A 138 3.48 -15.82 7.09
C VAL A 138 4.65 -16.47 6.36
N LYS A 139 5.70 -15.71 6.09
CA LYS A 139 6.91 -16.20 5.41
C LYS A 139 7.95 -16.69 6.40
N GLU A 140 8.21 -15.92 7.45
CA GLU A 140 9.23 -16.24 8.45
C GLU A 140 8.80 -15.74 9.84
N GLY A 141 9.28 -16.40 10.90
CA GLY A 141 8.99 -16.01 12.28
C GLY A 141 7.54 -16.28 12.70
N GLY A 142 6.98 -15.40 13.53
CA GLY A 142 5.60 -15.51 14.01
C GLY A 142 5.50 -16.06 15.43
N LYS A 143 4.52 -16.95 15.67
CA LYS A 143 4.19 -17.43 17.01
C LYS A 143 5.42 -18.00 17.74
N GLY A 144 5.67 -17.52 18.95
CA GLY A 144 6.83 -17.88 19.78
C GLY A 144 8.12 -17.13 19.44
N LYS A 145 8.11 -16.22 18.47
CA LYS A 145 9.26 -15.38 18.07
C LYS A 145 8.94 -13.90 18.30
N GLU A 146 10.00 -13.10 18.41
CA GLU A 146 9.95 -11.63 18.54
C GLU A 146 9.87 -10.92 17.17
N MET A 147 9.96 -11.68 16.08
CA MET A 147 9.87 -11.17 14.72
C MET A 147 8.87 -11.99 13.91
N ALA A 148 8.14 -11.31 13.02
CA ALA A 148 7.36 -11.93 11.97
C ALA A 148 7.57 -11.21 10.64
N SER A 149 7.76 -11.97 9.56
CA SER A 149 7.73 -11.48 8.19
C SER A 149 6.46 -12.03 7.54
N VAL A 150 5.53 -11.16 7.17
CA VAL A 150 4.30 -11.51 6.47
C VAL A 150 4.30 -10.93 5.07
N ASN A 151 3.81 -11.68 4.10
CA ASN A 151 3.65 -11.23 2.74
C ASN A 151 2.17 -11.02 2.44
N TRP A 152 1.84 -9.83 1.96
CA TRP A 152 0.56 -9.54 1.33
C TRP A 152 0.71 -9.73 -0.17
N ASN A 153 -0.10 -10.60 -0.76
CA ASN A 153 -0.03 -10.91 -2.19
C ASN A 153 -0.15 -9.65 -3.07
N TYR A 154 -1.08 -8.75 -2.74
CA TYR A 154 -1.21 -7.42 -3.32
C TYR A 154 -1.99 -6.47 -2.41
N ILE A 155 -1.80 -5.17 -2.60
CA ILE A 155 -2.60 -4.11 -1.97
C ILE A 155 -3.01 -3.10 -3.05
N GLU A 156 -4.30 -3.07 -3.38
CA GLU A 156 -4.88 -2.15 -4.36
C GLU A 156 -4.84 -0.68 -3.91
N PRO A 157 -4.94 0.28 -4.85
CA PRO A 157 -5.11 1.70 -4.52
C PRO A 157 -6.25 1.96 -3.53
N ALA A 158 -5.99 2.83 -2.55
CA ALA A 158 -6.88 3.20 -1.46
C ALA A 158 -7.27 2.07 -0.48
N ILE A 159 -6.85 0.82 -0.73
CA ILE A 159 -7.13 -0.32 0.14
C ILE A 159 -6.16 -0.35 1.31
N THR A 160 -6.68 -0.81 2.45
CA THR A 160 -5.92 -0.97 3.68
C THR A 160 -5.80 -2.44 4.02
N ALA A 161 -4.55 -2.90 4.17
CA ALA A 161 -4.20 -4.19 4.73
C ALA A 161 -3.84 -3.99 6.21
N VAL A 162 -4.32 -4.86 7.08
CA VAL A 162 -4.13 -4.78 8.52
C VAL A 162 -3.52 -6.09 9.00
N THR A 163 -2.28 -6.02 9.47
CA THR A 163 -1.62 -7.12 10.17
C THR A 163 -1.83 -6.94 11.66
N LEU A 164 -2.56 -7.87 12.28
CA LEU A 164 -2.84 -7.89 13.71
C LEU A 164 -1.90 -8.86 14.41
N ILE A 165 -1.29 -8.39 15.48
CA ILE A 165 -0.25 -9.09 16.20
C ILE A 165 -0.65 -9.15 17.66
N GLY A 166 -1.01 -10.33 18.13
CA GLY A 166 -1.36 -10.59 19.51
C GLY A 166 -0.11 -10.95 20.31
N VAL A 167 0.03 -10.32 21.48
CA VAL A 167 1.09 -10.56 22.45
C VAL A 167 0.51 -10.78 23.85
N GLN A 168 1.30 -11.40 24.71
CA GLN A 168 0.98 -11.61 26.13
C GLN A 168 2.23 -11.30 26.98
N PRO A 169 2.58 -10.02 27.15
CA PRO A 169 3.81 -9.65 27.85
C PRO A 169 3.72 -10.00 29.33
N LYS A 170 4.82 -10.48 29.91
CA LYS A 170 4.88 -10.92 31.32
C LYS A 170 4.47 -9.83 32.32
N ALA A 171 4.69 -8.56 31.97
CA ALA A 171 4.30 -7.41 32.79
C ALA A 171 2.76 -7.30 32.99
N PHE A 172 1.98 -7.85 32.06
CA PHE A 172 0.52 -7.91 32.14
C PHE A 172 0.08 -9.27 32.69
N ALA A 173 0.56 -9.63 33.88
CA ALA A 173 0.38 -10.94 34.52
C ALA A 173 -1.08 -11.35 34.83
N GLY A 174 -2.07 -10.55 34.43
CA GLY A 174 -3.48 -10.93 34.47
C GLY A 174 -3.75 -12.09 33.51
N LYS A 175 -4.56 -13.06 33.96
CA LYS A 175 -5.11 -14.07 33.03
C LYS A 175 -6.08 -13.36 32.09
N PRO A 176 -6.00 -13.59 30.76
CA PRO A 176 -7.03 -13.11 29.85
C PRO A 176 -8.43 -13.61 30.31
N PRO A 177 -9.50 -12.82 30.13
CA PRO A 177 -9.52 -11.53 29.44
C PRO A 177 -8.88 -10.38 30.24
N TYR A 178 -8.13 -9.53 29.55
CA TYR A 178 -7.46 -8.39 30.15
C TYR A 178 -8.47 -7.36 30.67
N SER A 179 -8.18 -6.75 31.83
CA SER A 179 -9.08 -5.75 32.42
C SER A 179 -9.10 -4.46 31.60
N LYS A 180 -10.13 -3.63 31.78
CA LYS A 180 -10.18 -2.27 31.19
C LYS A 180 -8.95 -1.44 31.57
N LYS A 181 -8.45 -1.61 32.80
CA LYS A 181 -7.23 -0.95 33.28
C LYS A 181 -6.00 -1.41 32.50
N ASP A 182 -5.85 -2.72 32.32
CA ASP A 182 -4.74 -3.29 31.54
C ASP A 182 -4.76 -2.81 30.09
N MET A 183 -5.94 -2.80 29.46
CA MET A 183 -6.10 -2.31 28.09
C MET A 183 -5.81 -0.81 27.95
N SER A 184 -6.12 -0.02 28.98
CA SER A 184 -5.77 1.41 29.01
C SER A 184 -4.26 1.63 29.14
N ILE A 185 -3.58 0.84 29.98
CA ILE A 185 -2.12 0.86 30.10
C ILE A 185 -1.49 0.40 28.78
N TRP A 186 -2.01 -0.68 28.20
CA TRP A 186 -1.58 -1.18 26.90
C TRP A 186 -1.67 -0.12 25.80
N SER A 187 -2.79 0.57 25.70
CA SER A 187 -2.99 1.65 24.70
C SER A 187 -1.90 2.73 24.77
N ARG A 188 -1.44 3.04 25.98
CA ARG A 188 -0.39 4.04 26.24
C ARG A 188 1.01 3.48 26.00
N ASP A 189 1.26 2.24 26.43
CA ASP A 189 2.61 1.70 26.61
C ASP A 189 3.00 0.64 25.57
N PHE A 190 2.14 0.32 24.58
CA PHE A 190 2.43 -0.72 23.57
C PHE A 190 3.74 -0.49 22.80
N ARG A 191 4.19 0.76 22.67
CA ARG A 191 5.46 1.13 22.02
C ARG A 191 6.69 0.58 22.74
N LEU A 192 6.58 0.20 24.02
CA LEU A 192 7.66 -0.50 24.73
C LEU A 192 7.82 -1.95 24.22
N TYR A 193 6.79 -2.48 23.55
CA TYR A 193 6.71 -3.85 23.05
C TYR A 193 6.86 -3.95 21.54
N PHE A 194 6.96 -2.81 20.84
CA PHE A 194 7.02 -2.70 19.40
C PHE A 194 8.26 -1.91 19.00
N GLU A 195 9.11 -2.49 18.16
CA GLU A 195 10.33 -1.84 17.71
C GLU A 195 10.16 -1.21 16.33
N LEU A 196 9.66 -2.00 15.37
CA LEU A 196 9.62 -1.61 13.97
C LEU A 196 8.61 -2.42 13.18
N ALA A 197 7.86 -1.76 12.30
CA ALA A 197 7.30 -2.37 11.11
C ALA A 197 7.97 -1.77 9.87
N GLU A 198 8.59 -2.62 9.06
CA GLU A 198 9.10 -2.29 7.74
C GLU A 198 8.19 -2.91 6.69
N VAL A 199 7.69 -2.10 5.76
CA VAL A 199 6.84 -2.53 4.65
C VAL A 199 7.60 -2.29 3.35
N LYS A 200 7.77 -3.34 2.55
CA LYS A 200 8.45 -3.32 1.26
C LYS A 200 7.58 -3.94 0.19
N SER A 201 7.48 -3.33 -0.99
CA SER A 201 6.85 -3.96 -2.15
C SER A 201 7.85 -4.33 -3.23
N LYS A 202 7.43 -5.20 -4.15
CA LYS A 202 8.20 -5.58 -5.34
C LYS A 202 8.57 -4.38 -6.21
N GLU A 203 7.71 -3.37 -6.24
CA GLU A 203 7.91 -2.11 -6.97
C GLU A 203 8.95 -1.19 -6.32
N GLY A 204 9.60 -1.64 -5.23
CA GLY A 204 10.71 -0.93 -4.59
C GLY A 204 10.28 0.15 -3.59
N VAL A 205 8.99 0.20 -3.24
CA VAL A 205 8.48 1.15 -2.24
C VAL A 205 8.73 0.61 -0.85
N ILE A 206 9.23 1.49 0.03
CA ILE A 206 9.52 1.17 1.42
C ILE A 206 8.80 2.17 2.33
N ALA A 207 8.16 1.66 3.37
CA ALA A 207 7.58 2.45 4.46
C ALA A 207 7.96 1.86 5.81
N TYR A 208 8.00 2.73 6.82
CA TYR A 208 8.39 2.38 8.18
C TYR A 208 7.35 2.92 9.17
N ALA A 209 7.08 2.15 10.22
CA ALA A 209 6.29 2.60 11.36
C ALA A 209 6.96 2.17 12.67
N TYR A 210 6.84 3.04 13.68
CA TYR A 210 7.41 2.94 15.02
C TYR A 210 6.35 3.25 16.07
#